data_AF-A0A5B8VJT8-F1
#
_entry.id   AF-A0A5B8VJT8-F1
#
_cell.length_a   1.000
_cell.length_b   1.000
_cell.length_c   1.000
_cell.angle_alpha   90.00
_cell.angle_beta   90.00
_cell.angle_gamma   90.00
#
_symmetry.space_group_name_H-M   'P 1'
#
loop_
_entity.id
_entity.type
_entity.pdbx_description
1 polymer ?
#
loop_
_entity_poly.entity_id
_entity_poly.type
_entity_poly.pdbx_seq_one_letter_code
_entity_poly.pdbx_strand_id
1 'polypeptide(L)'
;MSDEKPLKCWAERANGFLELDNYGGEFMSNKEALGKLFKDEVRSEKDICLRLYVLDSLYSTQMKAIFGFKDLSEELYKLPKTRKDLIEKGNEFLDETSNKDHIINKIFNKKYGISKAENRGNQGDISNNDGRNAVSLISKYLYFATGFKFPIYDSLAKQAYKALKKKYFENDEDLTRDIDHDGFEKYFTLINLLNSQKKSGIDDFNKLDNLLWAIGKIQNGSFSYLISRSQFANLKEAFYYKLRQSNDSDLYVLQEKLGIRKHEITPDINNNGIIKKKARFSSQDFDNGIRIMLKKGLIDIQDWNSQLKKFIDFVFELSK
;
A
#
# COMPACT_ATOMS: atom_id res chain seq x y z
N MET A 1 34.07 0.31 2.72
CA MET A 1 32.90 -0.52 3.08
C MET A 1 32.06 -0.60 1.82
N SER A 2 31.66 -1.79 1.36
CA SER A 2 31.06 -1.94 0.03
C SER A 2 29.85 -1.00 -0.13
N ASP A 3 29.82 -0.26 -1.24
CA ASP A 3 28.73 0.61 -1.70
C ASP A 3 27.45 -0.17 -2.09
N GLU A 4 27.30 -1.40 -1.58
CA GLU A 4 26.18 -2.26 -1.93
C GLU A 4 24.97 -1.81 -1.11
N LYS A 5 24.05 -1.12 -1.79
CA LYS A 5 22.77 -0.70 -1.21
C LYS A 5 22.03 -1.96 -0.75
N PRO A 6 21.64 -2.07 0.53
CA PRO A 6 21.10 -3.32 1.09
C PRO A 6 19.65 -3.60 0.64
N LEU A 7 19.14 -2.91 -0.38
CA LEU A 7 17.73 -2.94 -0.77
C LEU A 7 17.30 -4.31 -1.29
N LYS A 8 18.17 -5.02 -2.01
CA LYS A 8 17.91 -6.41 -2.41
C LYS A 8 17.63 -7.30 -1.19
N CYS A 9 18.50 -7.26 -0.18
CA CYS A 9 18.33 -8.02 1.06
C CYS A 9 17.07 -7.61 1.82
N TRP A 10 16.74 -6.32 1.87
CA TRP A 10 15.50 -5.86 2.49
C TRP A 10 14.25 -6.27 1.71
N ALA A 11 14.30 -6.31 0.38
CA ALA A 11 13.22 -6.81 -0.46
C ALA A 11 12.98 -8.32 -0.25
N GLU A 12 14.06 -9.10 -0.13
CA GLU A 12 13.99 -10.52 0.23
C GLU A 12 13.37 -10.74 1.62
N ARG A 13 13.75 -9.92 2.61
CA ARG A 13 13.15 -9.97 3.96
C ARG A 13 11.67 -9.60 3.94
N ALA A 14 11.30 -8.53 3.22
CA ALA A 14 9.91 -8.12 3.06
C ALA A 14 9.08 -9.25 2.45
N ASN A 15 9.59 -9.85 1.37
CA ASN A 15 8.95 -11.01 0.76
C ASN A 15 8.82 -12.18 1.75
N GLY A 16 9.86 -12.43 2.53
CA GLY A 16 9.89 -13.51 3.52
C GLY A 16 8.80 -13.39 4.59
N PHE A 17 8.54 -12.21 5.17
CA PHE A 17 7.46 -12.13 6.17
C PHE A 17 6.06 -11.90 5.58
N LEU A 18 5.95 -11.38 4.35
CA LEU A 18 4.66 -11.18 3.68
C LEU A 18 4.11 -12.43 3.01
N GLU A 19 4.99 -13.25 2.42
CA GLU A 19 4.63 -14.43 1.63
C GLU A 19 4.95 -15.74 2.37
N LEU A 20 4.95 -15.72 3.71
CA LEU A 20 4.99 -16.93 4.54
C LEU A 20 3.74 -17.01 5.44
N ASP A 21 3.18 -18.23 5.53
CA ASP A 21 1.89 -18.54 6.17
C ASP A 21 1.75 -18.04 7.62
N ASN A 22 2.84 -17.95 8.38
CA ASN A 22 2.80 -17.68 9.82
C ASN A 22 2.69 -16.19 10.21
N TYR A 23 2.85 -15.24 9.27
CA TYR A 23 2.90 -13.80 9.60
C TYR A 23 2.02 -12.96 8.68
N GLY A 24 2.29 -13.00 7.39
CA GLY A 24 1.53 -12.32 6.34
C GLY A 24 0.36 -13.15 5.80
N GLY A 25 -0.12 -14.16 6.54
CA GLY A 25 -1.08 -15.14 6.02
C GLY A 25 -2.31 -14.54 5.33
N GLU A 26 -2.84 -13.43 5.84
CA GLU A 26 -3.96 -12.72 5.20
C GLU A 26 -3.54 -11.99 3.90
N PHE A 27 -2.36 -11.36 3.89
CA PHE A 27 -1.79 -10.74 2.68
C PHE A 27 -1.58 -11.80 1.60
N MET A 28 -0.89 -12.89 1.96
CA MET A 28 -0.60 -14.01 1.07
C MET A 28 -1.89 -14.65 0.55
N SER A 29 -2.85 -14.96 1.44
CA SER A 29 -4.14 -15.55 1.04
C SER A 29 -4.89 -14.68 0.03
N ASN A 30 -4.95 -13.37 0.26
CA ASN A 30 -5.60 -12.43 -0.67
C ASN A 30 -4.86 -12.34 -2.01
N LYS A 31 -3.53 -12.29 -1.96
CA LYS A 31 -2.67 -12.26 -3.16
C LYS A 31 -2.78 -13.55 -3.98
N GLU A 32 -2.83 -14.71 -3.33
CA GLU A 32 -3.02 -16.00 -3.98
C GLU A 32 -4.42 -16.14 -4.59
N ALA A 33 -5.45 -15.70 -3.88
CA ALA A 33 -6.82 -15.72 -4.39
C ALA A 33 -6.93 -14.91 -5.68
N LEU A 34 -6.33 -13.71 -5.70
CA LEU A 34 -6.25 -12.87 -6.90
C LEU A 34 -5.34 -13.50 -7.96
N GLY A 35 -4.19 -14.07 -7.59
CA GLY A 35 -3.31 -14.78 -8.52
C GLY A 35 -4.03 -15.92 -9.25
N LYS A 36 -4.90 -16.67 -8.54
CA LYS A 36 -5.77 -17.70 -9.12
C LYS A 36 -6.80 -17.10 -10.05
N LEU A 37 -7.48 -16.02 -9.63
CA LEU A 37 -8.49 -15.33 -10.43
C LEU A 37 -7.94 -14.79 -11.77
N PHE A 38 -6.66 -14.39 -11.80
CA PHE A 38 -5.97 -13.87 -12.98
C PHE A 38 -5.15 -14.93 -13.73
N LYS A 39 -5.22 -16.21 -13.32
CA LYS A 39 -4.52 -17.29 -14.01
C LYS A 39 -5.17 -17.64 -15.34
N ASP A 40 -6.50 -17.60 -15.39
CA ASP A 40 -7.26 -17.97 -16.59
C ASP A 40 -7.21 -16.85 -17.64
N GLU A 41 -7.32 -17.24 -18.92
CA GLU A 41 -7.46 -16.28 -20.01
C GLU A 41 -8.77 -15.49 -19.89
N VAL A 42 -8.73 -14.22 -20.28
CA VAL A 42 -9.91 -13.36 -20.32
C VAL A 42 -10.78 -13.75 -21.51
N ARG A 43 -12.02 -14.18 -21.27
CA ARG A 43 -12.95 -14.59 -22.34
C ARG A 43 -13.94 -13.49 -22.71
N SER A 44 -14.18 -12.55 -21.80
CA SER A 44 -15.11 -11.44 -22.03
C SER A 44 -14.77 -10.19 -21.22
N GLU A 45 -15.36 -9.05 -21.60
CA GLU A 45 -15.33 -7.81 -20.81
C GLU A 45 -15.93 -8.01 -19.41
N LYS A 46 -16.96 -8.88 -19.29
CA LYS A 46 -17.59 -9.21 -18.00
C LYS A 46 -16.62 -9.89 -17.05
N ASP A 47 -15.70 -10.71 -17.56
CA ASP A 47 -14.66 -11.35 -16.76
C ASP A 47 -13.70 -10.30 -16.19
N ILE A 48 -13.31 -9.31 -16.99
CA ILE A 48 -12.49 -8.19 -16.53
C ILE A 48 -13.25 -7.40 -15.47
N CYS A 49 -14.53 -7.09 -15.72
CA CYS A 49 -15.35 -6.35 -14.77
C CYS A 49 -15.43 -7.06 -13.41
N LEU A 50 -15.65 -8.39 -13.40
CA LEU A 50 -15.62 -9.19 -12.18
C LEU A 50 -14.25 -9.14 -11.48
N ARG A 51 -13.15 -9.26 -12.25
CA ARG A 51 -11.79 -9.12 -11.72
C ARG A 51 -11.57 -7.77 -11.05
N LEU A 52 -12.04 -6.69 -11.65
CA LEU A 52 -11.93 -5.34 -11.09
C LEU A 52 -12.74 -5.19 -9.80
N TYR A 53 -13.95 -5.76 -9.70
CA TYR A 53 -14.74 -5.74 -8.46
C TYR A 53 -14.03 -6.46 -7.32
N VAL A 54 -13.51 -7.66 -7.57
CA VAL A 54 -12.78 -8.43 -6.56
C VAL A 54 -11.50 -7.71 -6.15
N LEU A 55 -10.77 -7.17 -7.12
CA LEU A 55 -9.54 -6.43 -6.88
C LEU A 55 -9.79 -5.15 -6.06
N ASP A 56 -10.81 -4.36 -6.40
CA ASP A 56 -11.16 -3.15 -5.63
C ASP A 56 -11.57 -3.47 -4.20
N SER A 57 -12.30 -4.58 -4.00
CA SER A 57 -12.70 -5.03 -2.67
C SER A 57 -11.51 -5.47 -1.80
N LEU A 58 -10.53 -6.18 -2.38
CA LEU A 58 -9.39 -6.71 -1.62
C LEU A 58 -8.26 -5.68 -1.45
N TYR A 59 -8.05 -4.80 -2.43
CA TYR A 59 -6.97 -3.81 -2.44
C TYR A 59 -7.43 -2.36 -2.15
N SER A 60 -8.71 -2.15 -1.82
CA SER A 60 -9.26 -0.87 -1.35
C SER A 60 -8.98 0.32 -2.29
N THR A 61 -9.08 0.13 -3.60
CA THR A 61 -8.80 1.18 -4.59
C THR A 61 -9.87 2.27 -4.68
N GLN A 62 -11.03 2.05 -4.05
CA GLN A 62 -12.17 2.97 -3.93
C GLN A 62 -12.56 3.64 -5.26
N MET A 63 -12.83 2.84 -6.29
CA MET A 63 -13.41 3.37 -7.53
C MET A 63 -14.87 3.83 -7.27
N LYS A 64 -15.07 5.13 -7.03
CA LYS A 64 -16.37 5.73 -6.63
C LYS A 64 -17.25 6.21 -7.80
N ALA A 65 -16.82 6.02 -9.06
CA ALA A 65 -17.54 6.51 -10.23
C ALA A 65 -18.64 5.53 -10.67
N ILE A 66 -19.85 6.03 -10.95
CA ILE A 66 -20.94 5.22 -11.51
C ILE A 66 -20.52 4.78 -12.92
N PHE A 67 -20.76 3.52 -13.30
CA PHE A 67 -20.33 2.91 -14.57
C PHE A 67 -18.81 2.76 -14.75
N GLY A 68 -17.98 3.24 -13.83
CA GLY A 68 -16.52 3.25 -13.97
C GLY A 68 -15.90 1.88 -14.23
N PHE A 69 -16.40 0.82 -13.56
CA PHE A 69 -15.92 -0.54 -13.79
C PHE A 69 -16.27 -1.07 -15.18
N LYS A 70 -17.45 -0.72 -15.71
CA LYS A 70 -17.87 -1.14 -17.04
C LYS A 70 -16.97 -0.48 -18.09
N ASP A 71 -16.86 0.85 -18.06
CA ASP A 71 -16.03 1.61 -19.00
C ASP A 71 -14.56 1.17 -18.95
N LEU A 72 -14.05 0.91 -17.74
CA LEU A 72 -12.68 0.42 -17.56
C LEU A 72 -12.50 -1.00 -18.09
N SER A 73 -13.49 -1.87 -17.90
CA SER A 73 -13.43 -3.24 -18.40
C SER A 73 -13.40 -3.30 -19.94
N GLU A 74 -14.15 -2.44 -20.62
CA GLU A 74 -14.15 -2.31 -22.09
C GLU A 74 -12.78 -1.88 -22.61
N GLU A 75 -12.12 -0.92 -21.94
CA GLU A 75 -10.78 -0.48 -22.33
C GLU A 75 -9.70 -1.53 -22.05
N LEU A 76 -9.72 -2.15 -20.88
CA LEU A 76 -8.78 -3.22 -20.53
C LEU A 76 -8.97 -4.46 -21.41
N TYR A 77 -10.17 -4.67 -21.95
CA TYR A 77 -10.44 -5.73 -22.91
C TYR A 77 -9.77 -5.49 -24.27
N LYS A 78 -9.24 -4.31 -24.56
CA LYS A 78 -8.46 -4.06 -25.79
C LYS A 78 -6.99 -4.50 -25.67
N LEU A 79 -6.53 -4.81 -24.45
CA LEU A 79 -5.18 -5.31 -24.21
C LEU A 79 -5.01 -6.76 -24.70
N PRO A 80 -3.75 -7.20 -24.93
CA PRO A 80 -3.47 -8.60 -25.25
C PRO A 80 -4.07 -9.57 -24.24
N LYS A 81 -4.51 -10.73 -24.74
CA LYS A 81 -5.21 -11.75 -23.94
C LYS A 81 -4.27 -12.75 -23.30
N THR A 82 -3.12 -12.99 -23.93
CA THR A 82 -2.10 -13.88 -23.37
C THR A 82 -1.25 -13.11 -22.36
N ARG A 83 -0.82 -13.80 -21.30
CA ARG A 83 0.07 -13.21 -20.31
C ARG A 83 1.40 -12.77 -20.92
N LYS A 84 1.95 -13.54 -21.86
CA LYS A 84 3.23 -13.25 -22.51
C LYS A 84 3.17 -11.93 -23.26
N ASP A 85 2.19 -11.75 -24.14
CA ASP A 85 2.07 -10.54 -24.95
C ASP A 85 1.74 -9.31 -24.08
N LEU A 86 1.00 -9.52 -22.97
CA LEU A 86 0.73 -8.46 -22.01
C LEU A 86 1.99 -8.04 -21.24
N ILE A 87 2.88 -8.97 -20.91
CA ILE A 87 4.19 -8.66 -20.31
C ILE A 87 5.03 -7.85 -21.31
N GLU A 88 5.10 -8.28 -22.58
CA GLU A 88 5.84 -7.57 -23.62
C GLU A 88 5.33 -6.13 -23.78
N LYS A 89 4.01 -5.93 -23.88
CA LYS A 89 3.39 -4.59 -23.91
C LYS A 89 3.60 -3.80 -22.63
N GLY A 90 3.64 -4.46 -21.48
CA GLY A 90 3.98 -3.85 -20.20
C GLY A 90 5.40 -3.29 -20.20
N ASN A 91 6.36 -4.07 -20.69
CA ASN A 91 7.76 -3.66 -20.79
C ASN A 91 7.95 -2.52 -21.79
N GLU A 92 7.35 -2.60 -22.98
CA GLU A 92 7.37 -1.52 -23.97
C GLU A 92 6.90 -0.18 -23.36
N PHE A 93 5.83 -0.21 -22.55
CA PHE A 93 5.37 0.97 -21.81
C PHE A 93 6.36 1.45 -20.75
N LEU A 94 6.98 0.54 -20.01
CA LEU A 94 7.91 0.89 -18.92
C LEU A 94 9.25 1.43 -19.44
N ASP A 95 9.66 1.03 -20.65
CA ASP A 95 10.86 1.53 -21.33
C ASP A 95 10.65 2.96 -21.86
N GLU A 96 9.43 3.31 -22.28
CA GLU A 96 9.08 4.65 -22.78
C GLU A 96 7.71 5.13 -22.27
N THR A 97 7.62 5.41 -20.97
CA THR A 97 6.36 5.78 -20.30
C THR A 97 5.69 7.03 -20.86
N SER A 98 6.48 7.94 -21.46
CA SER A 98 6.02 9.19 -22.10
C SER A 98 5.35 9.00 -23.46
N ASN A 99 5.40 7.79 -24.04
CA ASN A 99 4.77 7.51 -25.32
C ASN A 99 3.23 7.49 -25.20
N LYS A 100 2.62 8.63 -25.53
CA LYS A 100 1.16 8.83 -25.48
C LYS A 100 0.39 7.97 -26.48
N ASP A 101 1.06 7.42 -27.49
CA ASP A 101 0.43 6.54 -28.46
C ASP A 101 0.33 5.09 -28.00
N HIS A 102 1.12 4.72 -26.99
CA HIS A 102 1.09 3.39 -26.40
C HIS A 102 -0.26 3.08 -25.74
N ILE A 103 -0.82 1.90 -26.01
CA ILE A 103 -2.17 1.51 -25.55
C ILE A 103 -2.31 1.58 -24.02
N ILE A 104 -1.29 1.15 -23.27
CA ILE A 104 -1.30 1.24 -21.80
C ILE A 104 -1.31 2.70 -21.33
N ASN A 105 -0.53 3.59 -21.97
CA ASN A 105 -0.54 5.02 -21.64
C ASN A 105 -1.94 5.63 -21.90
N LYS A 106 -2.55 5.32 -23.06
CA LYS A 106 -3.91 5.73 -23.42
C LYS A 106 -4.95 5.30 -22.37
N ILE A 107 -4.85 4.07 -21.86
CA ILE A 107 -5.73 3.55 -20.80
C ILE A 107 -5.53 4.33 -19.49
N PHE A 108 -4.29 4.56 -19.05
CA PHE A 108 -4.03 5.32 -17.82
C PHE A 108 -4.49 6.79 -17.90
N ASN A 109 -4.40 7.40 -19.07
CA ASN A 109 -4.82 8.79 -19.30
C ASN A 109 -6.34 8.96 -19.45
N LYS A 110 -7.10 7.89 -19.73
CA LYS A 110 -8.56 7.96 -19.86
C LYS A 110 -9.26 8.19 -18.51
N LYS A 111 -10.39 8.88 -18.56
CA LYS A 111 -11.35 9.01 -17.44
C LYS A 111 -12.43 7.95 -17.54
N TYR A 112 -12.85 7.43 -16.39
CA TYR A 112 -13.81 6.33 -16.31
C TYR A 112 -14.99 6.68 -15.41
N GLY A 113 -16.20 6.30 -15.85
CA GLY A 113 -17.46 6.50 -15.16
C GLY A 113 -17.89 7.96 -15.04
N ILE A 114 -18.95 8.19 -14.27
CA ILE A 114 -19.52 9.51 -14.03
C ILE A 114 -19.38 9.87 -12.55
N SER A 115 -18.92 11.09 -12.27
CA SER A 115 -18.83 11.62 -10.90
C SER A 115 -20.23 11.96 -10.40
N LYS A 116 -20.62 11.44 -9.21
CA LYS A 116 -21.91 11.79 -8.57
C LYS A 116 -22.06 13.28 -8.21
N ALA A 117 -21.01 14.08 -8.36
CA ALA A 117 -20.98 15.49 -8.02
C ALA A 117 -21.08 16.35 -9.29
N GLU A 118 -22.20 16.28 -10.01
CA GLU A 118 -22.56 17.24 -11.06
C GLU A 118 -24.08 17.21 -11.26
N ASN A 119 -24.78 17.80 -10.30
CA ASN A 119 -26.14 18.34 -10.46
C ASN A 119 -26.36 19.43 -9.41
N ARG A 120 -25.46 20.42 -9.41
CA ARG A 120 -25.76 21.75 -8.88
C ARG A 120 -25.38 22.77 -9.94
N GLY A 121 -26.27 22.94 -10.91
CA GLY A 121 -26.58 24.30 -11.34
C GLY A 121 -26.53 24.64 -12.83
N ASN A 122 -26.01 23.81 -13.73
CA ASN A 122 -26.03 24.17 -15.16
C ASN A 122 -26.45 22.98 -16.04
N GLN A 123 -27.63 23.09 -16.65
CA GLN A 123 -27.97 22.33 -17.84
C GLN A 123 -27.04 22.80 -18.97
N GLY A 124 -26.14 21.93 -19.40
CA GLY A 124 -25.28 22.17 -20.55
C GLY A 124 -24.14 21.18 -20.60
N ASP A 125 -24.27 20.20 -21.51
CA ASP A 125 -23.28 19.19 -21.89
C ASP A 125 -22.75 18.26 -20.79
N ILE A 126 -23.19 16.99 -20.86
CA ILE A 126 -22.41 15.84 -20.37
C ILE A 126 -21.10 15.86 -21.17
N SER A 127 -20.10 16.56 -20.65
CA SER A 127 -18.82 16.68 -21.33
C SER A 127 -18.06 15.36 -21.19
N ASN A 128 -17.26 15.00 -22.19
CA ASN A 128 -16.32 13.85 -22.14
C ASN A 128 -15.25 13.96 -21.00
N ASN A 129 -15.41 14.92 -20.08
CA ASN A 129 -14.53 15.17 -18.95
C ASN A 129 -15.08 14.66 -17.62
N ASP A 130 -16.29 14.12 -17.60
CA ASP A 130 -16.90 13.50 -16.44
C ASP A 130 -16.22 12.16 -16.17
N GLY A 131 -15.78 11.92 -14.92
CA GLY A 131 -15.13 10.67 -14.52
C GLY A 131 -13.79 10.85 -13.83
N ARG A 132 -13.12 9.73 -13.51
CA ARG A 132 -11.83 9.74 -12.80
C ARG A 132 -10.81 8.81 -13.44
N ASN A 133 -9.53 9.19 -13.39
CA ASN A 133 -8.44 8.29 -13.73
C ASN A 133 -8.38 7.17 -12.68
N ALA A 134 -8.22 5.93 -13.15
CA ALA A 134 -8.21 4.73 -12.32
C ALA A 134 -6.80 4.16 -12.15
N VAL A 135 -5.76 5.01 -12.11
CA VAL A 135 -4.34 4.60 -12.19
C VAL A 135 -3.98 3.50 -11.19
N SER A 136 -4.41 3.62 -9.94
CA SER A 136 -4.14 2.59 -8.92
C SER A 136 -4.80 1.25 -9.23
N LEU A 137 -6.04 1.25 -9.73
CA LEU A 137 -6.76 0.04 -10.09
C LEU A 137 -6.20 -0.60 -11.37
N ILE A 138 -5.88 0.22 -12.39
CA ILE A 138 -5.28 -0.24 -13.65
C ILE A 138 -3.92 -0.90 -13.39
N SER A 139 -3.04 -0.25 -12.63
CA SER A 139 -1.72 -0.81 -12.30
C SER A 139 -1.82 -2.11 -11.51
N LYS A 140 -2.74 -2.21 -10.55
CA LYS A 140 -3.00 -3.47 -9.82
C LYS A 140 -3.55 -4.56 -10.75
N TYR A 141 -4.43 -4.21 -11.69
CA TYR A 141 -4.93 -5.16 -12.70
C TYR A 141 -3.76 -5.70 -13.54
N LEU A 142 -2.89 -4.81 -14.05
CA LEU A 142 -1.71 -5.19 -14.82
C LEU A 142 -0.72 -6.02 -13.99
N TYR A 143 -0.50 -5.67 -12.72
CA TYR A 143 0.33 -6.45 -11.79
C TYR A 143 -0.15 -7.90 -11.69
N PHE A 144 -1.44 -8.15 -11.44
CA PHE A 144 -1.94 -9.53 -11.38
C PHE A 144 -2.01 -10.23 -12.76
N ALA A 145 -2.45 -9.52 -13.81
CA ALA A 145 -2.58 -10.10 -15.15
C ALA A 145 -1.23 -10.53 -15.76
N THR A 146 -0.15 -9.79 -15.45
CA THR A 146 1.22 -10.10 -15.90
C THR A 146 1.94 -11.12 -15.00
N GLY A 147 1.30 -11.61 -13.92
CA GLY A 147 1.97 -12.47 -12.95
C GLY A 147 3.05 -11.75 -12.14
N PHE A 148 2.71 -10.56 -11.65
CA PHE A 148 3.52 -9.69 -10.79
C PHE A 148 4.70 -9.03 -11.50
N LYS A 149 4.60 -8.83 -12.82
CA LYS A 149 5.67 -8.25 -13.67
C LYS A 149 5.42 -6.80 -14.09
N PHE A 150 4.50 -6.12 -13.40
CA PHE A 150 4.19 -4.71 -13.65
C PHE A 150 4.04 -3.97 -12.32
N PRO A 151 4.66 -2.81 -12.10
CA PRO A 151 4.64 -2.12 -10.81
C PRO A 151 3.24 -1.64 -10.41
N ILE A 152 2.94 -1.69 -9.10
CA ILE A 152 1.69 -1.16 -8.56
C ILE A 152 1.79 0.35 -8.33
N TYR A 153 0.81 1.14 -8.77
CA TYR A 153 0.67 2.56 -8.40
C TYR A 153 -0.06 2.70 -7.06
N ASP A 154 0.66 3.08 -6.00
CA ASP A 154 0.13 3.17 -4.65
C ASP A 154 0.73 4.34 -3.86
N SER A 155 -0.06 4.94 -2.96
CA SER A 155 0.41 6.05 -2.12
C SER A 155 1.44 5.61 -1.09
N LEU A 156 1.33 4.38 -0.57
CA LEU A 156 2.33 3.81 0.34
C LEU A 156 3.67 3.61 -0.39
N ALA A 157 3.62 3.17 -1.64
CA ALA A 157 4.82 2.97 -2.45
C ALA A 157 5.54 4.30 -2.74
N LYS A 158 4.79 5.37 -3.04
CA LYS A 158 5.34 6.74 -3.18
C LYS A 158 6.04 7.23 -1.91
N GLN A 159 5.41 7.03 -0.74
CA GLN A 159 5.98 7.44 0.54
C GLN A 159 7.29 6.68 0.84
N ALA A 160 7.26 5.36 0.66
CA ALA A 160 8.43 4.50 0.84
C ALA A 160 9.57 4.87 -0.12
N TYR A 161 9.25 5.09 -1.40
CA TYR A 161 10.20 5.54 -2.41
C TYR A 161 10.93 6.82 -1.97
N LYS A 162 10.20 7.84 -1.48
CA LYS A 162 10.80 9.09 -1.00
C LYS A 162 11.79 8.85 0.15
N ALA A 163 11.42 7.96 1.08
CA ALA A 163 12.28 7.62 2.21
C ALA A 163 13.55 6.88 1.76
N LEU A 164 13.43 5.91 0.85
CA LEU A 164 14.57 5.20 0.27
C LEU A 164 15.49 6.14 -0.51
N LYS A 165 14.90 7.03 -1.34
CA LYS A 165 15.63 8.04 -2.09
C LYS A 165 16.41 8.96 -1.15
N LYS A 166 15.78 9.46 -0.09
CA LYS A 166 16.47 10.27 0.93
C LYS A 166 17.66 9.53 1.53
N LYS A 167 17.51 8.25 1.89
CA LYS A 167 18.54 7.51 2.64
C LYS A 167 19.70 6.99 1.78
N TYR A 168 19.40 6.40 0.62
CA TYR A 168 20.38 5.61 -0.14
C TYR A 168 20.74 6.19 -1.50
N PHE A 169 19.99 7.19 -1.95
CA PHE A 169 20.14 7.74 -3.30
C PHE A 169 20.16 9.26 -3.29
N GLU A 170 20.44 9.94 -2.17
CA GLU A 170 20.30 11.40 -2.08
C GLU A 170 20.94 12.14 -3.26
N ASN A 171 22.17 11.74 -3.61
CA ASN A 171 22.97 12.32 -4.69
C ASN A 171 22.80 11.65 -6.07
N ASP A 172 21.87 10.71 -6.22
CA ASP A 172 21.59 10.05 -7.51
C ASP A 172 20.72 10.98 -8.38
N GLU A 173 21.26 11.50 -9.48
CA GLU A 173 20.56 12.48 -10.34
C GLU A 173 19.42 11.86 -11.17
N ASP A 174 19.53 10.58 -11.53
CA ASP A 174 18.50 9.89 -12.32
C ASP A 174 17.22 9.65 -11.52
N LEU A 175 17.36 9.57 -10.19
CA LEU A 175 16.24 9.46 -9.27
C LEU A 175 15.91 10.86 -8.72
N THR A 176 14.64 11.25 -8.72
CA THR A 176 14.19 12.46 -8.01
C THR A 176 13.34 12.09 -6.79
N ARG A 177 13.33 12.92 -5.75
CA ARG A 177 12.39 12.80 -4.62
C ARG A 177 10.95 13.10 -5.02
N ASP A 178 10.82 13.83 -6.12
CA ASP A 178 9.56 14.31 -6.61
C ASP A 178 8.86 13.26 -7.49
N ILE A 179 8.37 12.21 -6.84
CA ILE A 179 7.58 11.15 -7.47
C ILE A 179 6.09 11.51 -7.62
N ASP A 180 5.68 12.69 -7.13
CA ASP A 180 4.29 13.11 -7.14
C ASP A 180 3.95 14.12 -8.23
N HIS A 181 4.91 14.93 -8.68
CA HIS A 181 4.71 15.81 -9.83
C HIS A 181 4.67 15.00 -11.14
N ASP A 182 3.97 15.52 -12.15
CA ASP A 182 3.93 15.02 -13.53
C ASP A 182 3.23 13.66 -13.76
N GLY A 183 2.25 13.31 -12.92
CA GLY A 183 1.30 12.24 -13.26
C GLY A 183 1.80 10.82 -12.95
N PHE A 184 1.31 9.83 -13.72
CA PHE A 184 1.65 8.42 -13.50
C PHE A 184 2.90 7.99 -14.25
N GLU A 185 3.24 8.69 -15.33
CA GLU A 185 4.39 8.42 -16.18
C GLU A 185 5.69 8.52 -15.37
N LYS A 186 5.87 9.63 -14.63
CA LYS A 186 7.02 9.84 -13.76
C LYS A 186 7.13 8.79 -12.67
N TYR A 187 6.00 8.39 -12.08
CA TYR A 187 5.96 7.30 -11.10
C TYR A 187 6.54 6.02 -11.70
N PHE A 188 6.03 5.57 -12.85
CA PHE A 188 6.50 4.32 -13.46
C PHE A 188 7.94 4.40 -13.93
N THR A 189 8.39 5.54 -14.47
CA THR A 189 9.81 5.75 -14.81
C THR A 189 10.70 5.55 -13.58
N LEU A 190 10.38 6.20 -12.45
CA LEU A 190 11.21 6.14 -11.25
C LEU A 190 11.17 4.77 -10.57
N ILE A 191 10.01 4.10 -10.57
CA ILE A 191 9.88 2.76 -10.01
C ILE A 191 10.57 1.71 -10.89
N ASN A 192 10.48 1.83 -12.22
CA ASN A 192 11.21 0.95 -13.13
C ASN A 192 12.73 1.12 -12.94
N LEU A 193 13.19 2.36 -12.88
CA LEU A 193 14.60 2.67 -12.62
C LEU A 193 15.06 2.13 -11.25
N LEU A 194 14.27 2.33 -10.19
CA LEU A 194 14.56 1.78 -8.87
C LEU A 194 14.63 0.24 -8.90
N ASN A 195 13.77 -0.43 -9.67
CA ASN A 195 13.75 -1.88 -9.80
C ASN A 195 15.00 -2.45 -10.49
N SER A 196 15.75 -1.65 -11.24
CA SER A 196 16.89 -2.13 -12.01
C SER A 196 18.04 -2.71 -11.16
N GLN A 197 18.80 -3.64 -11.75
CA GLN A 197 20.04 -4.18 -11.17
C GLN A 197 21.03 -3.08 -10.79
N LYS A 198 21.13 -2.03 -11.62
CA LYS A 198 22.07 -0.90 -11.41
C LYS A 198 21.72 -0.06 -10.18
N LYS A 199 20.43 0.07 -9.84
CA LYS A 199 20.00 0.97 -8.75
C LYS A 199 19.80 0.25 -7.42
N SER A 200 18.99 -0.81 -7.39
CA SER A 200 18.66 -1.51 -6.14
C SER A 200 19.13 -2.97 -6.10
N GLY A 201 19.42 -3.58 -7.25
CA GLY A 201 19.72 -5.01 -7.34
C GLY A 201 18.52 -5.94 -7.19
N ILE A 202 17.28 -5.41 -7.14
CA ILE A 202 16.07 -6.21 -6.90
C ILE A 202 15.60 -6.93 -8.16
N ASP A 203 15.38 -6.20 -9.25
CA ASP A 203 14.99 -6.70 -10.57
C ASP A 203 13.78 -7.65 -10.56
N ASP A 204 12.81 -7.31 -9.71
CA ASP A 204 11.60 -8.09 -9.49
C ASP A 204 10.54 -7.18 -8.90
N PHE A 205 9.58 -6.75 -9.73
CA PHE A 205 8.51 -5.87 -9.30
C PHE A 205 7.72 -6.45 -8.13
N ASN A 206 7.58 -7.77 -8.04
CA ASN A 206 6.91 -8.41 -6.91
C ASN A 206 7.59 -8.09 -5.57
N LYS A 207 8.92 -8.27 -5.54
CA LYS A 207 9.73 -8.01 -4.35
C LYS A 207 9.83 -6.52 -4.05
N LEU A 208 9.95 -5.69 -5.09
CA LEU A 208 9.97 -4.23 -4.92
C LEU A 208 8.65 -3.71 -4.36
N ASP A 209 7.51 -4.12 -4.91
CA ASP A 209 6.19 -3.72 -4.41
C ASP A 209 5.97 -4.19 -2.96
N ASN A 210 6.35 -5.44 -2.65
CA ASN A 210 6.33 -5.96 -1.28
C ASN A 210 7.19 -5.12 -0.31
N LEU A 211 8.41 -4.74 -0.73
CA LEU A 211 9.31 -3.87 0.04
C LEU A 211 8.67 -2.50 0.31
N LEU A 212 8.26 -1.81 -0.75
CA LEU A 212 7.72 -0.45 -0.68
C LEU A 212 6.43 -0.41 0.14
N TRP A 213 5.55 -1.39 -0.04
CA TRP A 213 4.31 -1.50 0.72
C TRP A 213 4.57 -1.74 2.22
N ALA A 214 5.48 -2.65 2.58
CA ALA A 214 5.82 -2.92 3.97
C ALA A 214 6.44 -1.69 4.66
N ILE A 215 7.34 -0.98 3.97
CA ILE A 215 7.90 0.29 4.47
C ILE A 215 6.75 1.28 4.74
N GLY A 216 5.87 1.51 3.77
CA GLY A 216 4.77 2.46 3.90
C GLY A 216 3.79 2.11 5.03
N LYS A 217 3.48 0.82 5.21
CA LYS A 217 2.66 0.32 6.33
C LYS A 217 3.28 0.65 7.69
N ILE A 218 4.56 0.31 7.89
CA ILE A 218 5.27 0.53 9.16
C ILE A 218 5.47 2.02 9.43
N GLN A 219 5.81 2.83 8.42
CA GLN A 219 5.95 4.29 8.56
C GLN A 219 4.65 4.98 9.00
N ASN A 220 3.51 4.41 8.62
CA ASN A 220 2.19 4.87 9.03
C ASN A 220 1.71 4.21 10.33
N GLY A 221 2.49 3.31 10.93
CA GLY A 221 2.14 2.60 12.17
C GLY A 221 1.08 1.52 11.98
N SER A 222 0.79 1.13 10.75
CA SER A 222 -0.21 0.11 10.43
C SER A 222 0.45 -1.26 10.34
N PHE A 223 0.18 -2.12 11.31
CA PHE A 223 0.68 -3.51 11.34
C PHE A 223 -0.35 -4.52 10.82
N SER A 224 -1.49 -4.04 10.32
CA SER A 224 -2.44 -4.87 9.59
C SER A 224 -1.75 -5.63 8.46
N TYR A 225 -2.04 -6.92 8.33
CA TYR A 225 -1.47 -7.83 7.33
C TYR A 225 0.05 -8.09 7.42
N LEU A 226 0.77 -7.47 8.37
CA LEU A 226 2.18 -7.75 8.67
C LEU A 226 2.36 -8.80 9.79
N ILE A 227 1.34 -8.93 10.64
CA ILE A 227 1.31 -9.81 11.80
C ILE A 227 -0.02 -10.57 11.84
N SER A 228 -0.04 -11.67 12.57
CA SER A 228 -1.24 -12.49 12.74
C SER A 228 -2.34 -11.75 13.51
N ARG A 229 -3.58 -12.23 13.40
CA ARG A 229 -4.73 -11.68 14.14
C ARG A 229 -4.50 -11.69 15.66
N SER A 230 -3.89 -12.75 16.20
CA SER A 230 -3.57 -12.85 17.63
C SER A 230 -2.48 -11.85 18.03
N GLN A 231 -1.41 -11.74 17.23
CA GLN A 231 -0.36 -10.73 17.46
C GLN A 231 -0.93 -9.30 17.41
N PHE A 232 -1.86 -9.02 16.49
CA PHE A 232 -2.53 -7.72 16.40
C PHE A 232 -3.44 -7.43 17.60
N ALA A 233 -4.11 -8.45 18.14
CA ALA A 233 -4.88 -8.32 19.37
C ALA A 233 -3.98 -8.01 20.58
N ASN A 234 -2.86 -8.72 20.72
CA ASN A 234 -1.88 -8.48 21.77
C ASN A 234 -1.27 -7.07 21.66
N LEU A 235 -0.94 -6.63 20.44
CA LEU A 235 -0.44 -5.27 20.18
C LEU A 235 -1.44 -4.21 20.63
N LYS A 236 -2.73 -4.41 20.33
CA LYS A 236 -3.80 -3.53 20.78
C LYS A 236 -3.82 -3.46 22.31
N GLU A 237 -3.83 -4.59 22.99
CA GLU A 237 -3.86 -4.65 24.46
C GLU A 237 -2.64 -3.96 25.09
N ALA A 238 -1.44 -4.24 24.60
CA ALA A 238 -0.20 -3.61 25.06
C ALA A 238 -0.27 -2.08 24.88
N PHE A 239 -0.79 -1.62 23.75
CA PHE A 239 -1.02 -0.20 23.50
C PHE A 239 -1.99 0.44 24.49
N TYR A 240 -3.15 -0.17 24.73
CA TYR A 240 -4.10 0.35 25.73
C TYR A 240 -3.49 0.43 27.12
N TYR A 241 -2.76 -0.62 27.52
CA TYR A 241 -2.12 -0.68 28.83
C TYR A 241 -1.05 0.42 28.98
N LYS A 242 -0.14 0.53 28.01
CA LYS A 242 0.94 1.53 28.02
C LYS A 242 0.42 2.95 27.89
N LEU A 243 -0.60 3.18 27.07
CA LEU A 243 -1.22 4.50 26.95
C LEU A 243 -1.79 4.97 28.28
N ARG A 244 -2.38 4.08 29.09
CA ARG A 244 -2.93 4.43 30.40
C ARG A 244 -1.86 4.75 31.45
N GLN A 245 -0.69 4.12 31.34
CA GLN A 245 0.40 4.28 32.31
C GLN A 245 1.40 5.37 31.93
N SER A 246 1.36 5.84 30.69
CA SER A 246 2.38 6.73 30.17
C SER A 246 2.26 8.15 30.75
N ASN A 247 3.39 8.68 31.23
CA ASN A 247 3.58 10.11 31.53
C ASN A 247 4.26 10.85 30.37
N ASP A 248 4.43 10.20 29.22
CA ASP A 248 5.10 10.76 28.04
C ASP A 248 4.25 11.88 27.41
N SER A 249 4.86 13.05 27.21
CA SER A 249 4.20 14.25 26.68
C SER A 249 3.64 14.04 25.27
N ASP A 250 4.28 13.24 24.43
CA ASP A 250 3.81 12.99 23.06
C ASP A 250 2.59 12.06 23.05
N LEU A 251 2.45 11.24 24.10
CA LEU A 251 1.27 10.40 24.32
C LEU A 251 0.17 11.13 25.10
N TYR A 252 0.49 12.22 25.80
CA TYR A 252 -0.48 13.06 26.50
C TYR A 252 -1.49 13.70 25.55
N VAL A 253 -1.04 14.19 24.38
CA VAL A 253 -1.94 14.72 23.33
C VAL A 253 -2.90 13.64 22.81
N LEU A 254 -2.42 12.39 22.70
CA LEU A 254 -3.28 11.24 22.36
C LEU A 254 -4.25 10.94 23.51
N GLN A 255 -3.80 10.89 24.76
CA GLN A 255 -4.64 10.67 25.95
C GLN A 255 -5.77 11.71 26.05
N GLU A 256 -5.48 13.00 25.83
CA GLU A 256 -6.48 14.08 25.85
C GLU A 256 -7.51 13.94 24.74
N LYS A 257 -7.07 13.68 23.49
CA LYS A 257 -7.99 13.41 22.36
C LYS A 257 -8.94 12.25 22.63
N LEU A 258 -8.53 11.32 23.48
CA LEU A 258 -9.28 10.10 23.81
C LEU A 258 -10.12 10.23 25.08
N GLY A 259 -10.10 11.40 25.74
CA GLY A 259 -10.81 11.63 27.00
C GLY A 259 -10.28 10.78 28.17
N ILE A 260 -9.05 10.25 28.08
CA ILE A 260 -8.40 9.50 29.14
C ILE A 260 -7.85 10.53 30.14
N ARG A 261 -8.62 10.87 31.19
CA ARG A 261 -8.13 11.76 32.25
C ARG A 261 -7.18 11.00 33.17
N LYS A 262 -6.08 11.64 33.57
CA LYS A 262 -5.07 11.17 34.55
C LYS A 262 -5.62 10.70 35.92
N HIS A 263 -6.92 10.83 36.18
CA HIS A 263 -7.53 10.61 37.50
C HIS A 263 -8.64 9.54 37.55
N GLU A 264 -8.84 8.73 36.49
CA GLU A 264 -9.50 7.43 36.66
C GLU A 264 -8.44 6.37 37.05
N ILE A 265 -7.73 6.64 38.16
CA ILE A 265 -6.93 5.64 38.86
C ILE A 265 -7.77 5.13 40.01
N THR A 266 -8.49 4.04 39.77
CA THR A 266 -8.85 3.10 40.82
C THR A 266 -8.67 1.69 40.25
N PRO A 267 -7.84 0.84 40.87
CA PRO A 267 -7.90 -0.59 40.59
C PRO A 267 -9.20 -1.09 41.21
N ASP A 268 -10.25 -1.21 40.40
CA ASP A 268 -11.49 -1.82 40.85
C ASP A 268 -11.30 -3.34 40.88
N ILE A 269 -10.78 -3.84 42.00
CA ILE A 269 -10.90 -5.24 42.37
C ILE A 269 -12.33 -5.39 42.85
N ASN A 270 -13.26 -5.75 41.97
CA ASN A 270 -14.52 -6.33 42.41
C ASN A 270 -15.08 -7.33 41.40
N ASN A 271 -15.38 -8.51 41.93
CA ASN A 271 -16.06 -9.60 41.27
C ASN A 271 -17.42 -9.11 40.72
N ASN A 272 -17.65 -9.29 39.42
CA ASN A 272 -18.96 -9.23 38.73
C ASN A 272 -19.56 -7.87 38.31
N GLY A 273 -18.81 -6.85 37.90
CA GLY A 273 -19.40 -5.57 37.41
C GLY A 273 -18.72 -4.94 36.19
N ILE A 274 -19.27 -5.13 34.99
CA ILE A 274 -18.77 -4.58 33.74
C ILE A 274 -19.00 -3.06 33.68
N ILE A 275 -17.94 -2.25 33.82
CA ILE A 275 -17.88 -0.90 33.27
C ILE A 275 -16.89 -0.92 32.09
N LYS A 276 -17.41 -1.09 30.87
CA LYS A 276 -16.63 -0.98 29.62
C LYS A 276 -17.01 0.31 28.89
N LYS A 277 -16.54 1.46 29.35
CA LYS A 277 -16.26 2.55 28.40
C LYS A 277 -15.01 2.17 27.61
N LYS A 278 -15.18 1.35 26.58
CA LYS A 278 -14.14 1.16 25.56
C LYS A 278 -13.98 2.52 24.88
N ALA A 279 -12.88 3.22 25.18
CA ALA A 279 -12.44 4.35 24.38
C ALA A 279 -12.46 3.92 22.90
N ARG A 280 -13.22 4.64 22.07
CA ARG A 280 -13.32 4.36 20.64
C ARG A 280 -12.20 5.12 19.96
N PHE A 281 -11.23 4.39 19.43
CA PHE A 281 -10.15 4.94 18.62
C PHE A 281 -10.62 5.03 17.17
N SER A 282 -10.23 6.10 16.47
CA SER A 282 -10.11 6.00 15.03
C SER A 282 -8.93 5.08 14.69
N SER A 283 -8.97 4.37 13.55
CA SER A 283 -7.85 3.56 13.10
C SER A 283 -6.57 4.40 12.95
N GLN A 284 -6.71 5.66 12.54
CA GLN A 284 -5.59 6.58 12.36
C GLN A 284 -4.91 6.96 13.69
N ASP A 285 -5.68 7.20 14.76
CA ASP A 285 -5.12 7.52 16.06
C ASP A 285 -4.40 6.32 16.69
N PHE A 286 -4.95 5.12 16.49
CA PHE A 286 -4.32 3.88 16.91
C PHE A 286 -2.97 3.68 16.21
N ASP A 287 -2.96 3.73 14.86
CA ASP A 287 -1.75 3.52 14.06
C ASP A 287 -0.66 4.56 14.41
N ASN A 288 -1.04 5.84 14.55
CA ASN A 288 -0.12 6.90 14.98
C ASN A 288 0.47 6.64 16.38
N GLY A 289 -0.36 6.21 17.33
CA GLY A 289 0.06 5.92 18.69
C GLY A 289 1.03 4.73 18.78
N ILE A 290 0.74 3.64 18.06
CA ILE A 290 1.62 2.48 17.96
C ILE A 290 2.99 2.89 17.42
N ARG A 291 3.02 3.68 16.34
CA ARG A 291 4.27 4.15 15.74
C ARG A 291 5.15 4.90 16.74
N ILE A 292 4.56 5.80 17.52
CA ILE A 292 5.29 6.56 18.56
C ILE A 292 5.81 5.61 19.64
N MET A 293 4.95 4.72 20.15
CA MET A 293 5.33 3.80 21.22
C MET A 293 6.43 2.83 20.82
N LEU A 294 6.40 2.29 19.61
CA LEU A 294 7.47 1.42 19.10
C LEU A 294 8.78 2.19 18.91
N LYS A 295 8.75 3.39 18.33
CA LYS A 295 9.95 4.24 18.18
C LYS A 295 10.61 4.59 19.51
N LYS A 296 9.81 4.75 20.57
CA LYS A 296 10.29 5.05 21.92
C LYS A 296 10.60 3.81 22.77
N GLY A 297 10.39 2.60 22.24
CA GLY A 297 10.58 1.36 22.99
C GLY A 297 9.58 1.16 24.15
N LEU A 298 8.41 1.80 24.09
CA LEU A 298 7.39 1.73 25.14
C LEU A 298 6.54 0.45 25.07
N ILE A 299 6.38 -0.10 23.86
CA ILE A 299 5.80 -1.42 23.62
C ILE A 299 6.92 -2.31 23.06
N ASP A 300 7.01 -3.53 23.58
CA ASP A 300 7.89 -4.54 23.04
C ASP A 300 7.13 -5.51 22.12
N ILE A 301 7.84 -6.01 21.13
CA ILE A 301 7.39 -6.94 20.10
C ILE A 301 8.21 -8.23 20.16
N GLN A 302 8.65 -8.65 21.35
CA GLN A 302 9.51 -9.81 21.57
C GLN A 302 8.99 -11.10 20.92
N ASP A 303 7.67 -11.28 20.87
CA ASP A 303 7.03 -12.47 20.28
C ASP A 303 6.84 -12.38 18.75
N TRP A 304 7.36 -11.32 18.12
CA TRP A 304 7.26 -11.15 16.67
C TRP A 304 8.45 -11.78 15.95
N ASN A 305 8.25 -12.06 14.67
CA ASN A 305 9.31 -12.61 13.82
C ASN A 305 10.58 -11.73 13.88
N SER A 306 11.74 -12.36 14.09
CA SER A 306 13.01 -11.65 14.21
C SER A 306 13.40 -10.88 12.94
N GLN A 307 13.00 -11.35 11.75
CA GLN A 307 13.17 -10.63 10.49
C GLN A 307 12.26 -9.40 10.43
N LEU A 308 10.99 -9.52 10.85
CA LEU A 308 10.08 -8.38 10.93
C LEU A 308 10.60 -7.32 11.90
N LYS A 309 11.13 -7.72 13.07
CA LYS A 309 11.74 -6.79 14.03
C LYS A 309 12.91 -6.03 13.40
N LYS A 310 13.87 -6.74 12.79
CA LYS A 310 14.99 -6.11 12.06
C LYS A 310 14.50 -5.17 10.95
N PHE A 311 13.41 -5.53 10.28
CA PHE A 311 12.81 -4.71 9.23
C PHE A 311 12.16 -3.45 9.79
N ILE A 312 11.48 -3.52 10.93
CA ILE A 312 10.91 -2.35 11.62
C ILE A 312 12.03 -1.37 12.02
N ASP A 313 13.13 -1.89 12.59
CA ASP A 313 14.29 -1.09 12.96
C ASP A 313 14.85 -0.34 11.74
N PHE A 314 15.04 -1.07 10.63
CA PHE A 314 15.41 -0.48 9.34
C PHE A 314 14.45 0.63 8.88
N VAL A 315 13.14 0.40 8.93
CA VAL A 315 12.15 1.42 8.54
C VAL A 315 12.23 2.68 9.43
N PHE A 316 12.50 2.50 10.73
CA PHE A 316 12.69 3.64 11.63
C PHE A 316 14.00 4.40 11.35
N GLU A 317 15.04 3.72 10.88
CA GLU A 317 16.27 4.37 10.39
C GLU A 317 16.07 5.16 9.09
N LEU A 318 15.15 4.75 8.21
CA LEU A 318 14.77 5.55 7.03
C LEU A 318 14.11 6.89 7.41
N SER A 319 13.55 6.97 8.62
CA SER A 319 12.86 8.18 9.10
C SER A 319 13.78 9.20 9.78
N LYS A 320 15.06 8.85 10.02
CA LYS A 320 16.08 9.77 10.56
C LYS A 320 16.60 10.63 9.39
#